data_AF-A0A2R7J6J2-F1
#
_entry.id   AF-A0A2R7J6J2-F1
#
_cell.length_a   1.000
_cell.length_b   1.000
_cell.length_c   1.000
_cell.angle_alpha   90.00
_cell.angle_beta   90.00
_cell.angle_gamma   90.00
#
_symmetry.space_group_name_H-M   'P 1'
#
loop_
_entity.id
_entity.type
_entity.pdbx_description
1 polymer ?
#
loop_
_entity_poly.entity_id
_entity_poly.type
_entity_poly.pdbx_seq_one_letter_code
_entity_poly.pdbx_strand_id
1 'polypeptide(L)'
;MNHLTRVLGSALCALTAPLIAGCAAKSGKRIEVRIAPSRPATPGSESVADWRRVATAADRIRLRGWRQAWVDALAKVTAPDELAVLRADPLLFDPDRALPTARLEAGPYRCRVFKLGANGTAMRNMTSYPAVDCMVKDEGDVSSLYKVSGAQRPVGLIFPDSDSRGVFLGTMVLGDETKPLKYGQDTNRDLAGYIERIGPRRWRLVLPQPRFESLLDVVEIVPKS
;
A
#
# COMPACT_ATOMS: atom_id res chain seq x y z
N MET A 1 20.18 32.31 53.98
CA MET A 1 21.48 32.98 54.26
C MET A 1 22.18 33.24 52.94
N ASN A 2 22.28 34.53 52.59
CA ASN A 2 23.28 35.25 51.77
C ASN A 2 23.73 34.68 50.41
N HIS A 3 23.91 35.43 49.32
CA HIS A 3 23.59 36.81 48.91
C HIS A 3 24.09 36.97 47.45
N LEU A 4 23.34 37.70 46.61
CA LEU A 4 23.75 38.69 45.59
C LEU A 4 24.79 38.27 44.49
N THR A 5 24.68 38.66 43.21
CA THR A 5 24.61 40.06 42.75
C THR A 5 24.25 40.16 41.24
N ARG A 6 23.42 41.15 40.90
CA ARG A 6 23.11 41.70 39.55
C ARG A 6 24.29 42.52 39.01
N VAL A 7 24.41 42.67 37.68
CA VAL A 7 24.77 43.97 37.05
C VAL A 7 24.01 44.17 35.72
N LEU A 8 23.24 45.26 35.66
CA LEU A 8 22.71 45.93 34.47
C LEU A 8 23.80 46.82 33.85
N GLY A 9 23.78 47.01 32.52
CA GLY A 9 24.55 48.05 31.86
C GLY A 9 23.84 48.60 30.62
N SER A 10 23.12 49.71 30.80
CA SER A 10 22.62 50.58 29.73
C SER A 10 23.58 51.75 29.54
N ALA A 11 23.89 52.15 28.30
CA ALA A 11 24.40 53.50 28.01
C ALA A 11 24.10 53.89 26.55
N LEU A 12 23.25 54.90 26.41
CA LEU A 12 23.06 55.76 25.24
C LEU A 12 24.24 56.74 25.14
N CYS A 13 24.74 57.01 23.92
CA CYS A 13 25.21 58.36 23.57
C CYS A 13 25.25 58.55 22.05
N ALA A 14 24.60 59.64 21.62
CA ALA A 14 24.50 60.11 20.24
C ALA A 14 25.70 61.00 19.89
N LEU A 15 26.10 61.02 18.61
CA LEU A 15 26.86 62.11 17.99
C LEU A 15 26.51 62.19 16.49
N THR A 16 26.10 63.39 16.09
CA THR A 16 25.68 63.83 14.75
C THR A 16 26.84 64.44 13.96
N ALA A 17 26.95 64.20 12.65
CA ALA A 17 27.10 65.22 11.58
C ALA A 17 27.46 64.59 10.20
N PRO A 18 27.12 65.25 9.07
CA PRO A 18 26.86 64.62 7.77
C PRO A 18 27.97 64.84 6.74
N LEU A 19 28.02 64.00 5.70
CA LEU A 19 28.74 64.29 4.45
C LEU A 19 27.98 63.70 3.24
N ILE A 20 28.09 64.45 2.16
CA ILE A 20 27.27 64.52 0.95
C ILE A 20 27.68 63.43 -0.05
N ALA A 21 26.76 63.17 -1.00
CA ALA A 21 27.00 62.70 -2.37
C ALA A 21 26.80 61.20 -2.66
N GLY A 22 25.93 60.94 -3.63
CA GLY A 22 25.99 59.73 -4.45
C GLY A 22 24.66 59.02 -4.66
N CYS A 23 23.74 59.61 -5.42
CA CYS A 23 22.69 58.84 -6.08
C CYS A 23 23.33 57.91 -7.12
N ALA A 24 23.66 56.69 -6.72
CA ALA A 24 23.91 55.59 -7.65
C ALA A 24 22.68 54.69 -7.67
N ALA A 25 21.82 54.91 -8.66
CA ALA A 25 20.72 54.03 -8.99
C ALA A 25 21.29 52.64 -9.30
N LYS A 26 21.21 51.72 -8.32
CA LYS A 26 21.46 50.31 -8.57
C LYS A 26 20.31 49.80 -9.44
N SER A 27 20.62 49.65 -10.72
CA SER A 27 19.83 48.93 -11.72
C SER A 27 19.28 47.65 -11.12
N GLY A 28 17.98 47.65 -10.78
CA GLY A 28 17.26 46.45 -10.41
C GLY A 28 17.30 45.47 -11.58
N LYS A 29 18.10 44.41 -11.44
CA LYS A 29 18.20 43.33 -12.43
C LYS A 29 16.81 42.69 -12.54
N ARG A 30 16.08 42.99 -13.60
CA ARG A 30 14.80 42.34 -13.92
C ARG A 30 15.11 40.86 -14.16
N ILE A 31 14.74 40.00 -13.22
CA ILE A 31 14.81 38.55 -13.39
C ILE A 31 13.64 38.18 -14.31
N GLU A 32 13.94 37.95 -15.59
CA GLU A 32 12.99 37.31 -16.49
C GLU A 32 12.83 35.86 -16.06
N VAL A 33 11.69 35.56 -15.42
CA VAL A 33 11.25 34.19 -15.18
C VAL A 33 10.79 33.62 -16.53
N ARG A 34 11.66 32.88 -17.20
CA ARG A 34 11.25 32.05 -18.34
C ARG A 34 10.38 30.91 -17.80
N ILE A 35 9.07 31.04 -17.95
CA ILE A 35 8.14 29.92 -17.75
C ILE A 35 8.39 28.95 -18.90
N ALA A 36 9.02 27.81 -18.59
CA ALA A 36 9.13 26.72 -19.55
C ALA A 36 7.72 26.27 -19.96
N PRO A 37 7.48 25.96 -21.25
CA PRO A 37 6.19 25.44 -21.67
C PRO A 37 5.90 24.15 -20.90
N SER A 38 4.73 24.09 -20.24
CA SER A 38 4.25 22.89 -19.58
C SER A 38 4.17 21.77 -20.63
N ARG A 39 4.99 20.74 -20.46
CA ARG A 39 4.90 19.51 -21.24
C ARG A 39 3.45 19.01 -21.18
N PRO A 40 2.81 18.67 -22.32
CA PRO A 40 1.45 18.14 -22.28
C PRO A 40 1.46 16.90 -21.39
N ALA A 41 0.60 16.91 -20.36
CA ALA A 41 0.33 15.71 -19.60
C ALA A 41 -0.15 14.65 -20.59
N THR A 42 0.56 13.52 -20.65
CA THR A 42 -0.01 12.32 -21.23
C THR A 42 -1.33 12.07 -20.50
N PRO A 43 -2.46 11.84 -21.18
CA PRO A 43 -3.68 11.42 -20.51
C PRO A 43 -3.41 10.02 -19.95
N GLY A 44 -2.81 9.94 -18.77
CA GLY A 44 -3.01 8.82 -17.87
C GLY A 44 -4.47 8.90 -17.49
N SER A 45 -5.22 7.83 -17.73
CA SER A 45 -6.58 7.70 -17.23
C SER A 45 -6.60 8.12 -15.76
N GLU A 46 -7.16 9.28 -15.44
CA GLU A 46 -7.58 9.54 -14.08
C GLU A 46 -8.52 8.38 -13.73
N SER A 47 -8.09 7.48 -12.86
CA SER A 47 -8.98 6.48 -12.30
C SER A 47 -10.10 7.27 -11.62
N VAL A 48 -11.31 7.26 -12.21
CA VAL A 48 -12.49 7.91 -11.63
C VAL A 48 -12.69 7.41 -10.19
N ALA A 49 -12.32 6.16 -9.91
CA ALA A 49 -12.25 5.58 -8.59
C ALA A 49 -10.85 5.72 -7.95
N ASP A 50 -10.63 6.79 -7.18
CA ASP A 50 -9.42 6.96 -6.35
C ASP A 50 -9.54 6.22 -5.01
N TRP A 51 -8.80 5.12 -4.88
CA TRP A 51 -8.75 4.31 -3.67
C TRP A 51 -8.32 5.09 -2.43
N ARG A 52 -7.53 6.17 -2.58
CA ARG A 52 -7.01 6.95 -1.44
C ARG A 52 -8.12 7.66 -0.68
N ARG A 53 -9.24 7.95 -1.35
CA ARG A 53 -10.46 8.53 -0.77
C ARG A 53 -11.27 7.50 0.04
N VAL A 54 -11.11 6.21 -0.25
CA VAL A 54 -11.84 5.10 0.38
C VAL A 54 -11.01 4.47 1.51
N ALA A 55 -9.70 4.32 1.32
CA ALA A 55 -8.82 3.65 2.27
C ALA A 55 -8.80 4.33 3.64
N THR A 56 -8.82 3.51 4.70
CA THR A 56 -8.60 3.99 6.06
C THR A 56 -7.18 4.53 6.23
N ALA A 57 -6.95 5.39 7.22
CA ALA A 57 -5.61 5.90 7.51
C ALA A 57 -4.63 4.77 7.88
N ALA A 58 -5.09 3.77 8.63
CA ALA A 58 -4.32 2.59 9.00
C ALA A 58 -3.92 1.77 7.78
N ASP A 59 -4.84 1.56 6.83
CA ASP A 59 -4.55 0.78 5.64
C ASP A 59 -3.67 1.51 4.63
N ARG A 60 -3.73 2.85 4.57
CA ARG A 60 -2.72 3.62 3.83
C ARG A 60 -1.30 3.39 4.37
N ILE A 61 -1.14 3.25 5.68
CA ILE A 61 0.16 2.92 6.30
C ILE A 61 0.56 1.49 5.94
N ARG A 62 -0.37 0.53 6.10
CA ARG A 62 -0.15 -0.89 5.79
C ARG A 62 0.27 -1.12 4.34
N LEU A 63 -0.42 -0.46 3.41
CA LEU A 63 -0.09 -0.47 1.99
C LEU A 63 1.30 0.11 1.72
N ARG A 64 1.73 1.19 2.38
CA ARG A 64 3.12 1.69 2.24
C ARG A 64 4.16 0.70 2.78
N GLY A 65 3.83 -0.02 3.86
CA GLY A 65 4.70 -0.99 4.51
C GLY A 65 4.76 -2.36 3.83
N TRP A 66 4.07 -2.57 2.70
CA TRP A 66 3.89 -3.87 2.08
C TRP A 66 5.19 -4.64 1.82
N ARG A 67 6.23 -3.95 1.33
CA ARG A 67 7.52 -4.56 0.99
C ARG A 67 8.26 -5.05 2.23
N GLN A 68 8.21 -4.28 3.31
CA GLN A 68 8.82 -4.68 4.57
C GLN A 68 8.11 -5.90 5.14
N ALA A 69 6.78 -5.90 5.14
CA ALA A 69 5.98 -7.06 5.56
C ALA A 69 6.34 -8.32 4.76
N TRP A 70 6.59 -8.18 3.44
CA TRP A 70 7.03 -9.28 2.59
C TRP A 70 8.40 -9.83 2.99
N VAL A 71 9.40 -8.95 3.13
CA VAL A 71 10.76 -9.35 3.50
C VAL A 71 10.78 -10.00 4.88
N ASP A 72 10.09 -9.42 5.86
CA ASP A 72 9.99 -9.95 7.21
C ASP A 72 9.29 -11.32 7.24
N ALA A 73 8.24 -11.48 6.42
CA ALA A 73 7.52 -12.73 6.30
C ALA A 73 8.41 -13.84 5.72
N LEU A 74 9.13 -13.57 4.63
CA LEU A 74 10.04 -14.54 4.02
C LEU A 74 11.22 -14.88 4.93
N ALA A 75 11.78 -13.92 5.67
CA ALA A 75 12.88 -14.14 6.60
C ALA A 75 12.53 -15.14 7.73
N LYS A 76 11.24 -15.24 8.08
CA LYS A 76 10.75 -16.22 9.06
C LYS A 76 10.62 -17.64 8.51
N VAL A 77 10.55 -17.82 7.19
CA VAL A 77 10.37 -19.14 6.57
C VAL A 77 11.73 -19.82 6.45
N THR A 78 12.11 -20.61 7.46
CA THR A 78 13.43 -21.27 7.52
C THR A 78 13.37 -22.80 7.53
N ALA A 79 12.20 -23.39 7.81
CA ALA A 79 12.05 -24.84 7.86
C ALA A 79 12.21 -25.45 6.44
N PRO A 80 12.94 -26.58 6.28
CA PRO A 80 13.23 -27.15 4.96
C PRO A 80 11.99 -27.46 4.10
N ASP A 81 10.92 -27.97 4.71
CA ASP A 81 9.64 -28.27 4.06
C ASP A 81 8.91 -27.01 3.61
N GLU A 82 8.95 -25.94 4.41
CA GLU A 82 8.37 -24.65 4.07
C GLU A 82 9.15 -23.93 2.95
N LEU A 83 10.48 -23.99 3.01
CA LEU A 83 11.36 -23.49 1.96
C LEU A 83 11.14 -24.22 0.63
N ALA A 84 10.84 -25.52 0.66
CA ALA A 84 10.52 -26.28 -0.54
C ALA A 84 9.27 -25.73 -1.24
N VAL A 85 8.24 -25.32 -0.49
CA VAL A 85 7.04 -24.67 -1.05
C VAL A 85 7.38 -23.35 -1.74
N LEU A 86 8.19 -22.49 -1.09
CA LEU A 86 8.62 -21.22 -1.69
C LEU A 86 9.40 -21.43 -2.98
N ARG A 87 10.35 -22.36 -2.97
CA ARG A 87 11.21 -22.67 -4.14
C ARG A 87 10.47 -23.33 -5.29
N ALA A 88 9.37 -24.02 -5.01
CA ALA A 88 8.55 -24.62 -6.06
C ALA A 88 7.84 -23.58 -6.93
N ASP A 89 7.68 -22.34 -6.45
CA ASP A 89 6.95 -21.28 -7.16
C ASP A 89 7.60 -19.90 -7.00
N PRO A 90 8.82 -19.70 -7.54
CA PRO A 90 9.57 -18.48 -7.32
C PRO A 90 8.84 -17.25 -7.88
N LEU A 91 8.02 -17.40 -8.92
CA LEU A 91 7.26 -16.29 -9.51
C LEU A 91 6.15 -15.79 -8.59
N LEU A 92 5.50 -16.68 -7.84
CA LEU A 92 4.45 -16.30 -6.89
C LEU A 92 5.04 -15.54 -5.70
N PHE A 93 6.23 -15.92 -5.26
CA PHE A 93 6.88 -15.40 -4.06
C PHE A 93 7.96 -14.34 -4.29
N ASP A 94 8.16 -13.90 -5.54
CA ASP A 94 9.07 -12.80 -5.91
C ASP A 94 8.41 -11.42 -5.66
N PRO A 95 8.86 -10.61 -4.69
CA PRO A 95 8.27 -9.31 -4.39
C PRO A 95 8.40 -8.28 -5.53
N ASP A 96 9.29 -8.51 -6.50
CA ASP A 96 9.54 -7.62 -7.64
C ASP A 96 8.77 -8.06 -8.90
N ARG A 97 8.02 -9.16 -8.82
CA ARG A 97 7.16 -9.64 -9.91
C ARG A 97 5.83 -8.88 -9.96
N ALA A 98 5.76 -7.85 -10.80
CA ALA A 98 4.52 -7.20 -11.20
C ALA A 98 4.55 -6.85 -12.69
N LEU A 99 3.62 -7.39 -13.46
CA LEU A 99 3.52 -7.19 -14.91
C LEU A 99 2.45 -6.14 -15.25
N PRO A 100 2.61 -5.43 -16.38
CA PRO A 100 1.57 -4.61 -17.00
C PRO A 100 0.20 -5.30 -17.11
N THR A 101 -0.85 -4.48 -17.30
CA THR A 101 -2.25 -4.91 -17.43
C THR A 101 -2.73 -5.71 -16.23
N ALA A 102 -2.62 -5.14 -15.03
CA ALA A 102 -2.94 -5.82 -13.78
C ALA A 102 -4.44 -5.97 -13.47
N ARG A 103 -5.33 -5.33 -14.24
CA ARG A 103 -6.79 -5.47 -14.08
C ARG A 103 -7.18 -6.95 -14.22
N LEU A 104 -7.92 -7.44 -13.22
CA LEU A 104 -8.55 -8.77 -13.28
C LEU A 104 -9.76 -8.72 -14.19
N GLU A 105 -9.88 -9.70 -15.08
CA GLU A 105 -11.08 -9.89 -15.90
C GLU A 105 -12.22 -10.39 -15.02
N ALA A 106 -13.46 -9.97 -15.30
CA ALA A 106 -14.61 -10.51 -14.60
C ALA A 106 -14.80 -12.00 -14.92
N GLY A 107 -15.14 -12.79 -13.91
CA GLY A 107 -15.37 -14.21 -14.07
C GLY A 107 -14.98 -15.06 -12.85
N PRO A 108 -15.10 -16.39 -12.99
CA PRO A 108 -14.76 -17.33 -11.93
C PRO A 108 -13.25 -17.63 -11.89
N TYR A 109 -12.71 -17.70 -10.68
CA TYR A 109 -11.29 -17.98 -10.40
C TYR A 109 -11.13 -19.10 -9.38
N ARG A 110 -9.93 -19.68 -9.35
CA ARG A 110 -9.39 -20.44 -8.23
C ARG A 110 -8.44 -19.55 -7.44
N CYS A 111 -8.70 -19.40 -6.15
CA CYS A 111 -7.84 -18.70 -5.21
C CYS A 111 -7.13 -19.68 -4.28
N ARG A 112 -5.81 -19.56 -4.16
CA ARG A 112 -5.00 -20.35 -3.22
C ARG A 112 -4.27 -19.43 -2.25
N VAL A 113 -4.46 -19.63 -0.95
CA VAL A 113 -3.91 -18.74 0.09
C VAL A 113 -2.62 -19.34 0.66
N PHE A 114 -1.62 -18.50 0.80
CA PHE A 114 -0.36 -18.77 1.49
C PHE A 114 -0.18 -17.74 2.58
N LYS A 115 -0.02 -18.21 3.82
CA LYS A 115 0.25 -17.35 4.97
C LYS A 115 1.72 -17.43 5.31
N LEU A 116 2.41 -16.29 5.28
CA LEU A 116 3.86 -16.19 5.46
C LEU A 116 4.19 -15.38 6.72
N GLY A 117 5.17 -15.88 7.47
CA GLY A 117 5.67 -15.34 8.72
C GLY A 117 4.61 -15.34 9.81
N ALA A 118 4.69 -16.26 10.77
CA ALA A 118 3.71 -16.32 11.85
C ALA A 118 3.69 -15.01 12.65
N ASN A 119 2.49 -14.48 12.90
CA ASN A 119 2.28 -13.35 13.81
C ASN A 119 2.10 -13.86 15.25
N GLY A 120 3.16 -14.44 15.81
CA GLY A 120 3.16 -15.11 17.10
C GLY A 120 3.99 -16.39 17.04
N THR A 121 3.90 -17.20 18.10
CA THR A 121 4.66 -18.47 18.23
C THR A 121 3.82 -19.72 18.03
N ALA A 122 2.49 -19.59 17.97
CA ALA A 122 1.58 -20.73 17.88
C ALA A 122 1.37 -21.28 16.46
N MET A 123 1.75 -20.50 15.44
CA MET A 123 1.49 -20.82 14.04
C MET A 123 2.80 -21.13 13.30
N ARG A 124 2.68 -21.93 12.23
CA ARG A 124 3.78 -22.16 11.29
C ARG A 124 4.15 -20.88 10.54
N ASN A 125 5.41 -20.74 10.16
CA ASN A 125 5.87 -19.58 9.39
C ASN A 125 5.47 -19.64 7.92
N MET A 126 5.07 -20.81 7.42
CA MET A 126 4.39 -20.96 6.13
C MET A 126 3.21 -21.90 6.32
N THR A 127 2.02 -21.47 5.89
CA THR A 127 0.84 -22.33 5.77
C THR A 127 0.24 -22.17 4.39
N SER A 128 0.06 -23.29 3.68
CA SER A 128 -0.56 -23.35 2.36
C SER A 128 -1.96 -23.93 2.48
N TYR A 129 -2.95 -23.22 1.96
CA TYR A 129 -4.33 -23.71 1.90
C TYR A 129 -4.62 -24.26 0.50
N PRO A 130 -5.51 -25.26 0.36
CA PRO A 130 -6.00 -25.69 -0.95
C PRO A 130 -6.69 -24.55 -1.71
N ALA A 131 -6.70 -24.67 -3.04
CA ALA A 131 -7.42 -23.72 -3.87
C ALA A 131 -8.93 -23.84 -3.64
N VAL A 132 -9.61 -22.69 -3.57
CA VAL A 132 -11.08 -22.61 -3.50
C VAL A 132 -11.61 -21.64 -4.54
N ASP A 133 -12.93 -21.63 -4.70
CA ASP A 133 -13.59 -20.75 -5.66
C ASP A 133 -13.57 -19.29 -5.21
N CYS A 134 -13.30 -18.43 -6.18
CA CYS A 134 -13.42 -16.98 -6.09
C CYS A 134 -14.22 -16.46 -7.28
N MET A 135 -14.78 -15.27 -7.11
CA MET A 135 -15.46 -14.56 -8.18
C MET A 135 -14.92 -13.13 -8.27
N VAL A 136 -14.65 -12.70 -9.50
CA VAL A 136 -14.42 -11.30 -9.83
C VAL A 136 -15.64 -10.80 -10.60
N LYS A 137 -16.21 -9.67 -10.20
CA LYS A 137 -17.29 -9.01 -10.95
C LYS A 137 -16.83 -7.64 -11.40
N ASP A 138 -17.32 -7.24 -12.57
CA ASP A 138 -17.18 -5.87 -13.03
C ASP A 138 -18.21 -5.00 -12.32
N GLU A 139 -17.75 -3.91 -11.70
CA GLU A 139 -18.58 -2.94 -10.99
C GLU A 139 -18.44 -1.55 -11.65
N GLY A 140 -17.98 -1.51 -12.91
CA GLY A 140 -17.72 -0.29 -13.68
C GLY A 140 -16.28 0.19 -13.51
N ASP A 141 -16.11 1.27 -12.73
CA ASP A 141 -14.80 1.90 -12.51
C ASP A 141 -13.87 1.06 -11.61
N VAL A 142 -14.44 0.11 -10.88
CA VAL A 142 -13.76 -0.85 -10.02
C VAL A 142 -14.23 -2.27 -10.33
N SER A 143 -13.55 -3.26 -9.78
CA SER A 143 -14.02 -4.65 -9.80
C SER A 143 -14.25 -5.12 -8.37
N SER A 144 -15.17 -6.05 -8.12
CA SER A 144 -15.27 -6.73 -6.83
C SER A 144 -14.56 -8.07 -6.87
N LEU A 145 -13.98 -8.48 -5.76
CA LEU A 145 -13.39 -9.81 -5.55
C LEU A 145 -13.94 -10.39 -4.25
N TYR A 146 -14.43 -11.63 -4.31
CA TYR A 146 -14.79 -12.37 -3.11
C TYR A 146 -14.45 -13.85 -3.21
N LYS A 147 -14.01 -14.40 -2.09
CA LYS A 147 -13.80 -15.83 -1.88
C LYS A 147 -15.13 -16.49 -1.51
N VAL A 148 -15.52 -17.53 -2.26
CA VAL A 148 -16.87 -18.10 -2.20
C VAL A 148 -17.10 -18.94 -0.93
N SER A 149 -16.08 -19.66 -0.47
CA SER A 149 -16.21 -20.64 0.63
C SER A 149 -15.00 -20.63 1.57
N GLY A 150 -15.06 -21.41 2.66
CA GLY A 150 -13.99 -21.55 3.66
C GLY A 150 -14.15 -20.60 4.86
N ALA A 151 -13.40 -20.84 5.94
CA ALA A 151 -13.59 -20.14 7.22
C ALA A 151 -13.25 -18.64 7.20
N GLN A 152 -12.31 -18.26 6.32
CA GLN A 152 -11.92 -16.88 6.06
C GLN A 152 -12.24 -16.56 4.61
N ARG A 153 -13.11 -15.57 4.38
CA ARG A 153 -13.56 -15.14 3.06
C ARG A 153 -13.34 -13.65 2.89
N PRO A 154 -12.17 -13.23 2.36
CA PRO A 154 -11.95 -11.87 1.93
C PRO A 154 -13.00 -11.48 0.88
N VAL A 155 -13.56 -10.28 1.03
CA VAL A 155 -14.48 -9.66 0.08
C VAL A 155 -14.23 -8.16 0.05
N GLY A 156 -14.14 -7.60 -1.14
CA GLY A 156 -13.81 -6.18 -1.31
C GLY A 156 -13.84 -5.70 -2.74
N LEU A 157 -13.44 -4.45 -2.91
CA LEU A 157 -13.30 -3.78 -4.19
C LEU A 157 -11.83 -3.68 -4.57
N ILE A 158 -11.57 -3.75 -5.87
CA ILE A 158 -10.28 -3.60 -6.51
C ILE A 158 -10.32 -2.30 -7.31
N PHE A 159 -9.54 -1.34 -6.85
CA PHE A 159 -9.38 -0.04 -7.48
C PHE A 159 -8.16 -0.07 -8.41
N PRO A 160 -8.20 0.61 -9.56
CA PRO A 160 -7.00 0.86 -10.34
C PRO A 160 -6.01 1.76 -9.57
N ASP A 161 -4.70 1.51 -9.68
CA ASP A 161 -3.65 2.36 -9.08
C ASP A 161 -2.52 2.64 -10.07
N SER A 162 -2.06 1.63 -10.81
CA SER A 162 -1.11 1.78 -11.92
C SER A 162 -1.36 0.69 -12.96
N ASP A 163 -0.65 0.73 -14.08
CA ASP A 163 -0.76 -0.32 -15.10
C ASP A 163 -0.37 -1.71 -14.56
N SER A 164 0.58 -1.78 -13.62
CA SER A 164 1.06 -3.02 -13.03
C SER A 164 0.40 -3.40 -11.70
N ARG A 165 -0.51 -2.58 -11.15
CA ARG A 165 -1.15 -2.83 -9.84
C ARG A 165 -2.58 -2.33 -9.73
N GLY A 166 -3.41 -3.12 -9.07
CA GLY A 166 -4.65 -2.67 -8.43
C GLY A 166 -4.51 -2.63 -6.91
N VAL A 167 -5.39 -1.90 -6.22
CA VAL A 167 -5.50 -1.86 -4.76
C VAL A 167 -6.79 -2.52 -4.34
N PHE A 168 -6.68 -3.60 -3.56
CA PHE A 168 -7.82 -4.25 -2.93
C PHE A 168 -8.10 -3.59 -1.58
N LEU A 169 -9.35 -3.17 -1.35
CA LEU A 169 -9.86 -2.74 -0.05
C LEU A 169 -11.10 -3.56 0.27
N GLY A 170 -11.10 -4.25 1.41
CA GLY A 170 -12.15 -5.19 1.74
C GLY A 170 -12.19 -5.56 3.20
N THR A 171 -13.08 -6.49 3.54
CA THR A 171 -13.24 -7.02 4.89
C THR A 171 -13.13 -8.54 4.89
N MET A 172 -12.79 -9.10 6.05
CA MET A 172 -12.81 -10.53 6.30
C MET A 172 -14.20 -10.96 6.80
N VAL A 173 -14.86 -11.84 6.04
CA VAL A 173 -16.03 -12.59 6.51
C VAL A 173 -15.54 -13.89 7.17
N LEU A 174 -16.08 -14.17 8.35
CA LEU A 174 -15.64 -15.27 9.22
C LEU A 174 -16.72 -16.34 9.37
N GLY A 175 -16.32 -17.60 9.45
CA GLY A 175 -17.19 -18.70 9.86
C GLY A 175 -18.44 -18.82 8.97
N ASP A 176 -19.61 -18.84 9.59
CA ASP A 176 -20.93 -18.96 8.96
C ASP A 176 -21.59 -17.61 8.61
N GLU A 177 -20.88 -16.50 8.77
CA GLU A 177 -21.41 -15.17 8.43
C GLU A 177 -21.85 -15.10 6.95
N THR A 178 -23.10 -14.69 6.73
CA THR A 178 -23.71 -14.64 5.38
C THR A 178 -23.60 -13.28 4.71
N LYS A 179 -23.24 -12.24 5.45
CA LYS A 179 -23.11 -10.87 4.95
C LYS A 179 -21.81 -10.24 5.41
N PRO A 180 -21.06 -9.57 4.51
CA PRO A 180 -19.90 -8.81 4.92
C PRO A 180 -20.28 -7.56 5.69
N LEU A 181 -19.42 -7.19 6.63
CA LEU A 181 -19.39 -5.82 7.16
C LEU A 181 -18.94 -4.86 6.06
N LYS A 182 -19.24 -3.57 6.24
CA LYS A 182 -18.64 -2.56 5.35
C LYS A 182 -17.15 -2.44 5.69
N TYR A 183 -16.31 -2.28 4.67
CA TYR A 183 -14.91 -1.91 4.87
C TYR A 183 -14.83 -0.61 5.71
N GLY A 184 -13.94 -0.59 6.71
CA GLY A 184 -13.81 0.49 7.68
C GLY A 184 -14.76 0.41 8.88
N GLN A 185 -15.72 -0.53 8.90
CA GLN A 185 -16.64 -0.72 10.02
C GLN A 185 -15.97 -1.46 11.20
N ASP A 186 -15.15 -2.47 10.90
CA ASP A 186 -14.36 -3.20 11.89
C ASP A 186 -12.90 -3.26 11.45
N THR A 187 -12.08 -2.41 12.07
CA THR A 187 -10.65 -2.27 11.75
C THR A 187 -9.81 -3.52 12.00
N ASN A 188 -10.34 -4.50 12.74
CA ASN A 188 -9.71 -5.81 12.93
C ASN A 188 -9.99 -6.77 11.77
N ARG A 189 -10.99 -6.49 10.94
CA ARG A 189 -11.35 -7.29 9.76
C ARG A 189 -10.98 -6.61 8.45
N ASP A 190 -10.63 -5.34 8.49
CA ASP A 190 -10.16 -4.60 7.32
C ASP A 190 -8.93 -5.26 6.69
N LEU A 191 -9.01 -5.43 5.38
CA LEU A 191 -8.00 -5.97 4.49
C LEU A 191 -7.65 -4.92 3.46
N ALA A 192 -6.35 -4.68 3.28
CA ALA A 192 -5.84 -3.81 2.24
C ALA A 192 -4.62 -4.46 1.59
N GLY A 193 -4.58 -4.48 0.27
CA GLY A 193 -3.53 -5.18 -0.45
C GLY A 193 -3.38 -4.76 -1.90
N TYR A 194 -2.38 -5.33 -2.56
CA TYR A 194 -2.11 -5.11 -3.98
C TYR A 194 -2.53 -6.30 -4.82
N ILE A 195 -3.23 -6.05 -5.92
CA ILE A 195 -3.44 -7.01 -7.00
C ILE A 195 -2.33 -6.81 -8.02
N GLU A 196 -1.59 -7.89 -8.31
CA GLU A 196 -0.48 -7.88 -9.25
C GLU A 196 -0.65 -9.00 -10.26
N ARG A 197 -0.47 -8.70 -11.55
CA ARG A 197 -0.34 -9.74 -12.57
C ARG A 197 1.07 -10.29 -12.52
N ILE A 198 1.20 -11.61 -12.38
CA ILE A 198 2.50 -12.31 -12.28
C ILE A 198 2.76 -13.26 -13.45
N GLY A 199 1.76 -13.48 -14.31
CA GLY A 199 1.89 -14.24 -15.56
C GLY A 199 0.70 -14.00 -16.50
N PRO A 200 0.68 -14.66 -17.67
CA PRO A 200 -0.31 -14.40 -18.73
C PRO A 200 -1.77 -14.42 -18.26
N ARG A 201 -2.12 -15.42 -17.44
CA ARG A 201 -3.43 -15.61 -16.81
C ARG A 201 -3.27 -15.95 -15.33
N ARG A 202 -2.39 -15.22 -14.64
CA ARG A 202 -2.02 -15.49 -13.25
C ARG A 202 -1.79 -14.19 -12.51
N TRP A 203 -2.50 -14.02 -11.42
CA TRP A 203 -2.41 -12.86 -10.54
C TRP A 203 -2.11 -13.31 -9.12
N ARG A 204 -1.74 -12.35 -8.29
CA ARG A 204 -1.75 -12.51 -6.83
C ARG A 204 -2.39 -11.30 -6.18
N LEU A 205 -3.06 -11.54 -5.05
CA LEU A 205 -3.38 -10.53 -4.06
C LEU A 205 -2.36 -10.62 -2.93
N VAL A 206 -1.76 -9.48 -2.60
CA VAL A 206 -0.75 -9.33 -1.55
C VAL A 206 -1.36 -8.57 -0.39
N LEU A 207 -1.59 -9.23 0.73
CA LEU A 207 -2.17 -8.64 1.94
C LEU A 207 -1.08 -8.51 3.02
N PRO A 208 -0.45 -7.33 3.18
CA PRO A 208 0.49 -7.10 4.28
C PRO A 208 -0.23 -7.05 5.62
N GLN A 209 0.36 -7.68 6.64
CA GLN A 209 -0.06 -7.65 8.04
C GLN A 209 -1.60 -7.80 8.22
N PRO A 210 -2.22 -8.87 7.70
CA PRO A 210 -3.59 -9.21 8.03
C PRO A 210 -3.64 -9.50 9.54
N ARG A 211 -4.64 -8.96 10.24
CA ARG A 211 -4.55 -8.66 11.68
C ARG A 211 -4.15 -9.81 12.61
N PHE A 212 -4.44 -11.07 12.27
CA PHE A 212 -4.46 -12.14 13.27
C PHE A 212 -3.36 -13.21 13.15
N GLU A 213 -2.90 -13.58 11.96
CA GLU A 213 -2.19 -14.87 11.80
C GLU A 213 -0.79 -14.77 11.19
N SER A 214 -0.60 -13.83 10.27
CA SER A 214 0.59 -13.78 9.42
C SER A 214 1.10 -12.36 9.24
N LEU A 215 2.36 -12.24 8.87
CA LEU A 215 2.96 -10.98 8.44
C LEU A 215 2.57 -10.65 7.00
N LEU A 216 2.29 -11.66 6.18
CA LEU A 216 1.84 -11.50 4.79
C LEU A 216 0.93 -12.66 4.40
N ASP A 217 -0.22 -12.36 3.80
CA ASP A 217 -0.99 -13.34 3.03
C ASP A 217 -0.75 -13.09 1.53
N VAL A 218 -0.35 -14.14 0.81
CA VAL A 218 -0.29 -14.17 -0.65
C VAL A 218 -1.42 -15.04 -1.15
N VAL A 219 -2.34 -14.47 -1.93
CA VAL A 219 -3.44 -15.23 -2.55
C VAL A 219 -3.15 -15.33 -4.04
N GLU A 220 -2.78 -16.51 -4.51
CA GLU A 220 -2.72 -16.79 -5.94
C GLU A 220 -4.13 -16.79 -6.53
N ILE A 221 -4.31 -16.15 -7.69
CA ILE A 221 -5.59 -16.00 -8.38
C ILE A 221 -5.41 -16.44 -9.84
N VAL A 222 -6.10 -17.52 -10.24
CA VAL A 222 -6.02 -18.11 -11.59
C VAL A 222 -7.44 -18.32 -12.14
N PRO A 223 -7.73 -17.94 -13.40
CA PRO A 223 -9.04 -18.20 -14.00
C PRO A 223 -9.41 -19.69 -13.96
N LYS A 224 -10.70 -19.99 -13.83
CA LYS A 224 -11.19 -21.38 -13.88
C LYS A 224 -11.20 -22.00 -15.28
N SER A 225 -11.23 -21.18 -16.32
CA SER A 225 -11.30 -21.52 -17.75
C SER A 225 -10.76 -20.38 -18.60
#